data_AF-A0A2V5ZG49-F1
#
_entry.id   AF-A0A2V5ZG49-F1
#
_cell.length_a   1.000
_cell.length_b   1.000
_cell.length_c   1.000
_cell.angle_alpha   90.00
_cell.angle_beta   90.00
_cell.angle_gamma   90.00
#
_symmetry.space_group_name_H-M   'P 1'
#
loop_
_entity.id
_entity.type
_entity.pdbx_description
1 polymer ?
#
loop_
_entity_poly.entity_id
_entity_poly.type
_entity_poly.pdbx_seq_one_letter_code
_entity_poly.pdbx_strand_id
1 'polypeptide(L)'
;MALPQQLALGMTTLANQIGCESYIRNIRKGLMMERRSLALSLLFLLAVSILAFQFSSGVLRAEETSVFSATPGGTAAAGSPTATPAPEPPAVRWVGVRDSNGEKRGVPKAYAGRGDEIWVDVVNFEDWLKSLADKKLLPENHERRDLILYLNHVPLRGVHPFYWTDWIEKEWTGNVASVEYPVTTFGFSLVRNEDSKVGWSHLLNKPGFNRKVVVSVGFENVEEIQSQLTPDKTSKATKKLRKLQKKLEELQKKRVSISSSDKHALEENERQQERLKVKQARLFDQQFYLAIIPKFSTGIGLAVILGALIAFLALARYTHIILDPAAPRRPDGRRPYSLARGQMAFWFFLVIAAYFFLWIVTGDMDTLNGSVLALIGISAGTALGSAFVDAAKPAPTGSSGNQPVVDVTRPHNEVLAELQKLRAETQQELEALQKARTLISLSDKQALDDNERQQNELRKRLANYRWQSAYFAWPTWRGVMYDLLAENNQISFHRFQIFVWTLILGIIFVVNVYNELAMPEFSATLLGLLGVSAGTYIGFKLPETKAA
;
A
#
# COMPACT_ATOMS: atom_id res chain seq x y z
N MET A 1 12.67 -59.93 -45.97
CA MET A 1 11.80 -58.73 -45.87
C MET A 1 10.97 -58.85 -44.59
N ALA A 2 11.59 -58.70 -43.40
CA ALA A 2 10.89 -58.93 -42.11
C ALA A 2 11.59 -58.25 -40.89
N LEU A 3 12.41 -57.22 -41.10
CA LEU A 3 13.09 -56.48 -40.01
C LEU A 3 12.43 -55.14 -39.60
N PRO A 4 11.70 -54.39 -40.45
CA PRO A 4 11.23 -53.05 -40.06
C PRO A 4 9.91 -53.03 -39.26
N GLN A 5 9.14 -54.13 -39.24
CA GLN A 5 7.85 -54.17 -38.53
C GLN A 5 7.97 -54.49 -37.03
N GLN A 6 9.02 -55.18 -36.59
CA GLN A 6 9.23 -55.47 -35.15
C GLN A 6 9.81 -54.27 -34.38
N LEU A 7 10.56 -53.38 -35.04
CA LEU A 7 11.11 -52.16 -34.43
C LEU A 7 10.03 -51.08 -34.20
N ALA A 8 9.02 -51.00 -35.07
CA ALA A 8 7.90 -50.06 -34.92
C ALA A 8 6.97 -50.44 -33.74
N LEU A 9 6.72 -51.73 -33.53
CA LEU A 9 5.94 -52.25 -32.40
C LEU A 9 6.68 -52.12 -31.06
N GLY A 10 8.01 -52.20 -31.05
CA GLY A 10 8.82 -51.98 -29.84
C GLY A 10 8.78 -50.54 -29.32
N MET A 11 8.75 -49.55 -30.21
CA MET A 11 8.73 -48.13 -29.81
C MET A 11 7.35 -47.63 -29.37
N THR A 12 6.26 -48.18 -29.91
CA THR A 12 4.90 -47.85 -29.44
C THR A 12 4.60 -48.41 -28.06
N THR A 13 5.20 -49.55 -27.70
CA THR A 13 5.03 -50.15 -26.36
C THR A 13 5.80 -49.37 -25.29
N LEU A 14 6.98 -48.83 -25.64
CA LEU A 14 7.78 -47.94 -24.77
C LEU A 14 7.12 -46.56 -24.53
N ALA A 15 6.41 -46.02 -25.53
CA ALA A 15 5.67 -44.77 -25.38
C ALA A 15 4.42 -44.90 -24.50
N ASN A 16 3.82 -46.09 -24.43
CA ASN A 16 2.62 -46.35 -23.62
C ASN A 16 2.94 -46.75 -22.16
N GLN A 17 4.21 -47.05 -21.86
CA GLN A 17 4.68 -47.45 -20.52
C GLN A 17 5.20 -46.26 -19.69
N ILE A 18 5.36 -45.10 -20.30
CA ILE A 18 5.72 -43.84 -19.62
C ILE A 18 4.49 -42.95 -19.62
N GLY A 19 3.80 -42.89 -18.48
CA GLY A 19 2.57 -42.12 -18.25
C GLY A 19 2.74 -40.59 -18.32
N CYS A 20 3.21 -40.05 -19.45
CA CYS A 20 3.36 -38.62 -19.71
C CYS A 20 2.01 -37.88 -19.69
N GLU A 21 0.92 -38.54 -20.10
CA GLU A 21 -0.44 -37.97 -20.08
C GLU A 21 -0.96 -37.71 -18.66
N SER A 22 -0.63 -38.58 -17.69
CA SER A 22 -1.03 -38.39 -16.28
C SER A 22 -0.14 -37.38 -15.55
N TYR A 23 1.16 -37.39 -15.86
CA TYR A 23 2.15 -36.47 -15.30
C TYR A 23 1.91 -35.02 -15.73
N ILE A 24 1.65 -34.77 -17.02
CA ILE A 24 1.34 -33.42 -17.55
C ILE A 24 -0.02 -32.92 -17.03
N ARG A 25 -1.00 -33.81 -16.88
CA ARG A 25 -2.33 -33.47 -16.35
C ARG A 25 -2.29 -33.15 -14.84
N ASN A 26 -1.42 -33.82 -14.07
CA ASN A 26 -1.18 -33.52 -12.66
C ASN A 26 -0.36 -32.25 -12.46
N ILE A 27 0.64 -31.96 -13.30
CA ILE A 27 1.35 -30.67 -13.29
C ILE A 27 0.41 -29.53 -13.65
N ARG A 28 -0.45 -29.71 -14.66
CA ARG A 28 -1.45 -28.70 -15.04
C ARG A 28 -2.51 -28.47 -13.94
N LYS A 29 -2.92 -29.52 -13.21
CA LYS A 29 -3.81 -29.41 -12.04
C LYS A 29 -3.11 -28.77 -10.83
N GLY A 30 -1.84 -29.10 -10.59
CA GLY A 30 -1.01 -28.48 -9.54
C GLY A 30 -0.80 -26.99 -9.79
N LEU A 31 -0.41 -26.62 -11.01
CA LEU A 31 -0.21 -25.22 -11.42
C LEU A 31 -1.54 -24.42 -11.40
N MET A 32 -2.67 -25.07 -11.73
CA MET A 32 -4.01 -24.46 -11.67
C MET A 32 -4.52 -24.29 -10.23
N MET A 33 -4.21 -25.22 -9.31
CA MET A 33 -4.57 -25.08 -7.88
C MET A 33 -3.71 -24.04 -7.17
N GLU A 34 -2.43 -23.94 -7.52
CA GLU A 34 -1.51 -22.93 -6.99
C GLU A 34 -1.90 -21.52 -7.48
N ARG A 35 -2.29 -21.38 -8.77
CA ARG A 35 -2.91 -20.14 -9.28
C ARG A 35 -4.24 -19.81 -8.63
N ARG A 36 -5.09 -20.79 -8.31
CA ARG A 36 -6.38 -20.56 -7.63
C ARG A 36 -6.20 -20.15 -6.17
N SER A 37 -5.24 -20.72 -5.45
CA SER A 37 -4.89 -20.32 -4.07
C SER A 37 -4.31 -18.91 -4.02
N LEU A 38 -3.40 -18.58 -4.93
CA LEU A 38 -2.86 -17.21 -5.06
C LEU A 38 -3.94 -16.22 -5.50
N ALA A 39 -4.84 -16.61 -6.41
CA ALA A 39 -5.98 -15.78 -6.81
C ALA A 39 -7.00 -15.59 -5.68
N LEU A 40 -7.26 -16.59 -4.84
CA LEU A 40 -8.12 -16.50 -3.67
C LEU A 40 -7.49 -15.65 -2.56
N SER A 41 -6.18 -15.73 -2.37
CA SER A 41 -5.44 -14.86 -1.44
C SER A 41 -5.37 -13.40 -1.94
N LEU A 42 -5.21 -13.19 -3.26
CA LEU A 42 -5.33 -11.87 -3.88
C LEU A 42 -6.76 -11.33 -3.82
N LEU A 43 -7.77 -12.18 -4.03
CA LEU A 43 -9.19 -11.82 -3.93
C LEU A 43 -9.60 -11.54 -2.48
N PHE A 44 -9.01 -12.22 -1.51
CA PHE A 44 -9.21 -11.94 -0.08
C PHE A 44 -8.53 -10.63 0.32
N LEU A 45 -7.30 -10.36 -0.15
CA LEU A 45 -6.65 -9.06 0.03
C LEU A 45 -7.39 -7.92 -0.68
N LEU A 46 -7.91 -8.14 -1.89
CA LEU A 46 -8.77 -7.19 -2.60
C LEU A 46 -10.11 -7.00 -1.91
N ALA A 47 -10.76 -8.06 -1.42
CA ALA A 47 -12.03 -7.98 -0.70
C ALA A 47 -11.88 -7.26 0.64
N VAL A 48 -10.78 -7.49 1.37
CA VAL A 48 -10.46 -6.76 2.62
C VAL A 48 -10.12 -5.30 2.32
N SER A 49 -9.43 -5.02 1.21
CA SER A 49 -9.17 -3.64 0.75
C SER A 49 -10.45 -2.91 0.34
N ILE A 50 -11.38 -3.60 -0.32
CA ILE A 50 -12.69 -3.05 -0.74
C ILE A 50 -13.60 -2.87 0.49
N LEU A 51 -13.56 -3.77 1.48
CA LEU A 51 -14.34 -3.64 2.71
C LEU A 51 -13.82 -2.49 3.60
N ALA A 52 -12.51 -2.27 3.64
CA ALA A 52 -11.89 -1.09 4.27
C ALA A 52 -12.24 0.21 3.53
N PHE A 53 -12.39 0.17 2.20
CA PHE A 53 -12.83 1.32 1.39
C PHE A 53 -14.33 1.63 1.56
N GLN A 54 -15.17 0.62 1.77
CA GLN A 54 -16.63 0.77 1.94
C GLN A 54 -17.04 1.24 3.34
N PHE A 55 -16.24 0.96 4.38
CA PHE A 55 -16.49 1.50 5.73
C PHE A 55 -16.03 2.95 5.90
N SER A 56 -15.15 3.46 5.03
CA SER A 56 -14.60 4.82 5.08
C SER A 56 -15.52 5.89 4.48
N SER A 57 -16.45 5.52 3.59
CA SER A 57 -17.35 6.45 2.89
C SER A 57 -18.65 6.78 3.67
N GLY A 58 -18.88 6.15 4.83
CA GLY A 58 -20.19 6.14 5.49
C GLY A 58 -20.42 7.16 6.62
N VAL A 59 -19.39 7.80 7.17
CA VAL A 59 -19.56 8.68 8.34
C VAL A 59 -18.67 9.91 8.21
N LEU A 60 -19.25 11.08 8.51
CA LEU A 60 -18.71 12.45 8.45
C LEU A 60 -19.02 13.22 7.15
N ARG A 61 -20.32 13.35 6.87
CA ARG A 61 -20.85 14.55 6.19
C ARG A 61 -21.03 15.62 7.26
N ALA A 62 -19.95 16.35 7.56
CA ALA A 62 -20.02 17.57 8.37
C ALA A 62 -20.14 18.77 7.43
N GLU A 63 -21.18 19.55 7.70
CA GLU A 63 -21.69 20.71 7.00
C GLU A 63 -20.67 21.87 7.11
N GLU A 64 -20.19 22.40 5.97
CA GLU A 64 -19.40 23.63 5.93
C GLU A 64 -20.33 24.82 6.19
N THR A 65 -20.32 25.32 7.42
CA THR A 65 -20.89 26.62 7.78
C THR A 65 -20.09 27.74 7.11
N SER A 66 -20.75 28.45 6.19
CA SER A 66 -20.28 29.71 5.61
C SER A 66 -20.26 30.82 6.66
N VAL A 67 -19.09 31.39 6.92
CA VAL A 67 -18.95 32.61 7.73
C VAL A 67 -19.27 33.82 6.85
N PHE A 68 -20.34 34.52 7.20
CA PHE A 68 -20.69 35.84 6.67
C PHE A 68 -19.66 36.89 7.11
N SER A 69 -19.17 37.69 6.16
CA SER A 69 -18.52 38.96 6.44
C SER A 69 -19.37 40.11 5.89
N ALA A 70 -19.46 41.16 6.71
CA ALA A 70 -20.52 42.17 6.73
C ALA A 70 -20.48 43.18 5.57
N THR A 71 -21.67 43.64 5.18
CA THR A 71 -21.92 44.77 4.29
C THR A 71 -22.02 46.07 5.11
N PRO A 72 -21.39 47.18 4.69
CA PRO A 72 -21.88 48.52 4.99
C PRO A 72 -22.70 49.07 3.81
N GLY A 73 -23.87 49.61 4.11
CA GLY A 73 -24.75 50.26 3.15
C GLY A 73 -24.20 51.58 2.60
N GLY A 74 -24.57 51.90 1.37
CA GLY A 74 -24.23 53.14 0.70
C GLY A 74 -25.23 53.44 -0.43
N THR A 75 -25.95 54.53 -0.23
CA THR A 75 -27.09 55.09 -0.98
C THR A 75 -26.85 55.26 -2.49
N ALA A 76 -27.90 55.03 -3.27
CA ALA A 76 -27.95 55.30 -4.70
C ALA A 76 -27.85 56.80 -5.01
N ALA A 77 -27.01 57.16 -5.98
CA ALA A 77 -27.10 58.41 -6.73
C ALA A 77 -26.79 58.14 -8.20
N ALA A 78 -27.71 58.57 -9.06
CA ALA A 78 -27.62 58.46 -10.51
C ALA A 78 -26.60 59.47 -11.07
N GLY A 79 -25.81 59.01 -12.03
CA GLY A 79 -24.91 59.86 -12.81
C GLY A 79 -24.07 59.00 -13.75
N SER A 80 -24.43 58.96 -15.03
CA SER A 80 -23.57 58.41 -16.07
C SER A 80 -22.36 59.32 -16.27
N PRO A 81 -21.15 58.74 -16.33
CA PRO A 81 -20.27 59.09 -17.44
C PRO A 81 -19.69 57.82 -18.08
N THR A 82 -19.46 57.92 -19.38
CA THR A 82 -18.75 56.98 -20.23
C THR A 82 -17.53 56.40 -19.51
N ALA A 83 -17.63 55.14 -19.06
CA ALA A 83 -16.58 54.48 -18.32
C ALA A 83 -15.45 54.06 -19.26
N THR A 84 -14.29 54.70 -19.11
CA THR A 84 -13.00 54.05 -19.36
C THR A 84 -13.01 52.69 -18.67
N PRO A 85 -12.59 51.59 -19.32
CA PRO A 85 -12.58 50.27 -18.68
C PRO A 85 -11.78 50.35 -17.38
N ALA A 86 -12.41 49.98 -16.25
CA ALA A 86 -11.75 49.96 -14.96
C ALA A 86 -10.54 49.02 -15.02
N PRO A 87 -9.37 49.40 -14.46
CA PRO A 87 -8.20 48.54 -14.41
C PRO A 87 -8.54 47.24 -13.67
N GLU A 88 -8.06 46.11 -14.19
CA GLU A 88 -8.36 44.79 -13.65
C GLU A 88 -7.79 44.64 -12.22
N PRO A 89 -8.50 44.03 -11.26
CA PRO A 89 -7.96 43.85 -9.91
C PRO A 89 -6.79 42.86 -9.92
N PRO A 90 -5.81 43.03 -9.01
CA PRO A 90 -4.66 42.14 -8.93
C PRO A 90 -5.06 40.74 -8.49
N ALA A 91 -4.57 39.73 -9.21
CA ALA A 91 -4.92 38.35 -8.93
C ALA A 91 -3.91 37.35 -9.52
N VAL A 92 -3.84 36.17 -8.91
CA VAL A 92 -3.20 34.99 -9.51
C VAL A 92 -4.10 34.43 -10.60
N ARG A 93 -3.59 34.34 -11.84
CA ARG A 93 -4.37 33.95 -13.03
C ARG A 93 -4.09 32.55 -13.54
N TRP A 94 -2.82 32.18 -13.64
CA TRP A 94 -2.40 30.91 -14.23
C TRP A 94 -1.28 30.29 -13.40
N VAL A 95 -1.23 28.95 -13.43
CA VAL A 95 -0.15 28.15 -12.89
C VAL A 95 0.37 27.21 -13.98
N GLY A 96 1.61 27.41 -14.41
CA GLY A 96 2.33 26.45 -15.23
C GLY A 96 3.11 25.45 -14.36
N VAL A 97 3.43 24.29 -14.92
CA VAL A 97 4.21 23.25 -14.23
C VAL A 97 5.36 22.77 -15.11
N ARG A 98 6.56 22.69 -14.54
CA ARG A 98 7.68 21.93 -15.08
C ARG A 98 7.77 20.60 -14.35
N ASP A 99 7.59 19.52 -15.10
CA ASP A 99 7.89 18.17 -14.63
C ASP A 99 9.04 17.57 -15.47
N SER A 100 9.43 16.33 -15.16
CA SER A 100 10.48 15.60 -15.88
C SER A 100 10.22 15.40 -17.37
N ASN A 101 8.98 15.58 -17.84
CA ASN A 101 8.56 15.46 -19.23
C ASN A 101 8.50 16.82 -19.96
N GLY A 102 8.83 17.91 -19.27
CA GLY A 102 8.91 19.26 -19.84
C GLY A 102 7.93 20.25 -19.21
N GLU A 103 7.84 21.40 -19.87
CA GLU A 103 7.10 22.57 -19.41
C GLU A 103 5.68 22.61 -19.98
N LYS A 104 4.69 22.76 -19.10
CA LYS A 104 3.26 22.85 -19.44
C LYS A 104 2.70 24.16 -18.92
N ARG A 105 2.43 25.12 -19.81
CA ARG A 105 1.77 26.40 -19.51
C ARG A 105 0.38 26.46 -20.14
N GLY A 106 -0.56 27.17 -19.49
CA GLY A 106 -1.90 27.41 -20.03
C GLY A 106 -2.80 26.17 -20.16
N VAL A 107 -2.51 25.08 -19.42
CA VAL A 107 -3.31 23.85 -19.46
C VAL A 107 -4.50 23.93 -18.49
N PRO A 108 -5.70 23.45 -18.86
CA PRO A 108 -6.88 23.56 -17.98
C PRO A 108 -6.78 22.72 -16.70
N LYS A 109 -5.95 21.67 -16.72
CA LYS A 109 -5.61 20.84 -15.55
C LYS A 109 -4.09 20.72 -15.47
N ALA A 110 -3.51 21.34 -14.45
CA ALA A 110 -2.09 21.22 -14.14
C ALA A 110 -1.89 20.18 -13.03
N TYR A 111 -0.87 19.33 -13.15
CA TYR A 111 -0.48 18.36 -12.12
C TYR A 111 0.96 18.63 -11.75
N ALA A 112 1.25 18.86 -10.47
CA ALA A 112 2.61 19.00 -9.97
C ALA A 112 2.79 18.11 -8.73
N GLY A 113 3.89 17.38 -8.65
CA GLY A 113 4.30 16.63 -7.47
C GLY A 113 5.27 17.42 -6.59
N ARG A 114 5.60 16.83 -5.44
CA ARG A 114 6.72 17.34 -4.63
C ARG A 114 8.03 17.20 -5.42
N GLY A 115 8.82 18.27 -5.46
CA GLY A 115 10.08 18.37 -6.19
C GLY A 115 9.95 18.97 -7.60
N ASP A 116 8.73 19.16 -8.10
CA ASP A 116 8.49 19.82 -9.39
C ASP A 116 8.56 21.35 -9.24
N GLU A 117 8.78 22.05 -10.36
CA GLU A 117 8.75 23.51 -10.40
C GLU A 117 7.39 23.98 -10.93
N ILE A 118 6.87 25.07 -10.36
CA ILE A 118 5.65 25.71 -10.82
C ILE A 118 5.92 27.18 -11.16
N TRP A 119 5.22 27.70 -12.16
CA TRP A 119 5.21 29.13 -12.47
C TRP A 119 3.84 29.70 -12.16
N VAL A 120 3.80 30.81 -11.46
CA VAL A 120 2.56 31.47 -11.05
C VAL A 120 2.50 32.84 -11.72
N ASP A 121 1.48 33.04 -12.55
CA ASP A 121 1.27 34.30 -13.26
C ASP A 121 0.35 35.21 -12.45
N VAL A 122 0.87 36.38 -12.06
CA VAL A 122 0.20 37.38 -11.24
C VAL A 122 -0.08 38.62 -12.09
N VAL A 123 -1.35 39.00 -12.20
CA VAL A 123 -1.78 40.20 -12.93
C VAL A 123 -1.71 41.41 -12.00
N ASN A 124 -1.22 42.55 -12.49
CA ASN A 124 -1.16 43.83 -11.77
C ASN A 124 -0.46 43.77 -10.40
N PHE A 125 0.63 43.00 -10.32
CA PHE A 125 1.39 42.78 -9.08
C PHE A 125 1.86 44.09 -8.40
N GLU A 126 2.35 45.05 -9.18
CA GLU A 126 2.80 46.36 -8.66
C GLU A 126 1.66 47.17 -8.02
N ASP A 127 0.44 47.05 -8.55
CA ASP A 127 -0.71 47.77 -8.00
C ASP A 127 -1.21 47.11 -6.71
N TRP A 128 -1.03 45.80 -6.57
CA TRP A 128 -1.24 45.10 -5.30
C TRP A 128 -0.24 45.55 -4.22
N LEU A 129 1.05 45.66 -4.56
CA LEU A 129 2.07 46.17 -3.64
C LEU A 129 1.75 47.58 -3.15
N LYS A 130 1.34 48.48 -4.05
CA LYS A 130 0.86 49.83 -3.69
C LYS A 130 -0.34 49.78 -2.76
N SER A 131 -1.33 48.92 -3.06
CA SER A 131 -2.50 48.75 -2.19
C SER A 131 -2.13 48.28 -0.79
N LEU A 132 -1.11 47.44 -0.63
CA LEU A 132 -0.61 47.03 0.70
C LEU A 132 0.12 48.18 1.42
N ALA A 133 0.87 48.99 0.67
CA ALA A 133 1.52 50.19 1.18
C ALA A 133 0.51 51.17 1.76
N ASP A 134 -0.56 51.43 1.01
CA ASP A 134 -1.64 52.33 1.39
C ASP A 134 -2.37 51.84 2.64
N LYS A 135 -2.54 50.50 2.77
CA LYS A 135 -3.12 49.86 3.94
C LYS A 135 -2.17 49.77 5.15
N LYS A 136 -0.90 50.16 5.02
CA LYS A 136 0.16 49.99 6.03
C LYS A 136 0.36 48.54 6.46
N LEU A 137 0.16 47.60 5.54
CA LEU A 137 0.33 46.16 5.76
C LEU A 137 1.63 45.63 5.15
N LEU A 138 2.51 46.51 4.64
CA LEU A 138 3.81 46.12 4.10
C LEU A 138 4.74 45.63 5.23
N PRO A 139 5.31 44.43 5.10
CA PRO A 139 6.33 43.92 6.02
C PRO A 139 7.67 44.65 5.82
N GLU A 140 8.56 44.59 6.83
CA GLU A 140 9.90 45.19 6.76
C GLU A 140 10.69 44.69 5.54
N ASN A 141 10.62 43.37 5.28
CA ASN A 141 11.14 42.72 4.08
C ASN A 141 9.98 42.46 3.10
N HIS A 142 9.87 43.28 2.06
CA HIS A 142 8.78 43.26 1.07
C HIS A 142 9.31 43.12 -0.37
N GLU A 143 10.53 42.61 -0.54
CA GLU A 143 11.07 42.42 -1.89
C GLU A 143 10.41 41.22 -2.57
N ARG A 144 10.47 41.18 -3.90
CA ARG A 144 9.92 40.06 -4.70
C ARG A 144 10.47 38.69 -4.29
N ARG A 145 11.70 38.64 -3.75
CA ARG A 145 12.35 37.42 -3.22
C ARG A 145 11.75 36.93 -1.90
N ASP A 146 11.10 37.82 -1.14
CA ASP A 146 10.51 37.49 0.17
C ASP A 146 9.08 36.96 0.05
N LEU A 147 8.56 36.87 -1.19
CA LEU A 147 7.27 36.24 -1.46
C LEU A 147 7.28 34.76 -1.08
N ILE A 148 6.14 34.30 -0.61
CA ILE A 148 5.88 32.93 -0.20
C ILE A 148 4.71 32.37 -1.02
N LEU A 149 4.85 31.10 -1.38
CA LEU A 149 3.79 30.34 -2.03
C LEU A 149 2.73 29.89 -1.01
N TYR A 150 1.46 30.14 -1.32
CA TYR A 150 0.31 29.67 -0.55
C TYR A 150 -0.43 28.59 -1.33
N LEU A 151 -0.74 27.50 -0.64
CA LEU A 151 -1.50 26.36 -1.18
C LEU A 151 -2.70 26.10 -0.27
N ASN A 152 -3.93 26.25 -0.79
CA ASN A 152 -5.18 26.21 0.01
C ASN A 152 -5.14 27.17 1.22
N HIS A 153 -4.64 28.39 1.02
CA HIS A 153 -4.47 29.40 2.08
C HIS A 153 -3.46 29.02 3.18
N VAL A 154 -2.67 27.96 2.97
CA VAL A 154 -1.59 27.55 3.88
C VAL A 154 -0.25 28.01 3.30
N PRO A 155 0.53 28.84 4.04
CA PRO A 155 1.84 29.27 3.57
C PRO A 155 2.85 28.13 3.58
N LEU A 156 3.59 27.97 2.49
CA LEU A 156 4.77 27.11 2.42
C LEU A 156 6.02 27.93 2.77
N ARG A 157 6.25 28.14 4.06
CA ARG A 157 7.39 28.94 4.56
C ARG A 157 8.73 28.43 4.02
N GLY A 158 9.62 29.35 3.66
CA GLY A 158 10.91 29.03 3.04
C GLY A 158 10.83 28.63 1.56
N VAL A 159 9.64 28.56 0.95
CA VAL A 159 9.47 28.37 -0.50
C VAL A 159 9.36 29.74 -1.16
N HIS A 160 10.53 30.28 -1.51
CA HIS A 160 10.68 31.58 -2.16
C HIS A 160 10.80 31.44 -3.68
N PRO A 161 10.48 32.49 -4.45
CA PRO A 161 10.62 32.45 -5.90
C PRO A 161 12.10 32.42 -6.29
N PHE A 162 12.50 31.49 -7.15
CA PHE A 162 13.87 31.39 -7.67
C PHE A 162 14.10 32.28 -8.90
N TYR A 163 13.03 32.76 -9.51
CA TYR A 163 13.03 33.57 -10.73
C TYR A 163 11.72 34.33 -10.85
N TRP A 164 11.76 35.51 -11.49
CA TRP A 164 10.58 36.24 -11.91
C TRP A 164 10.81 36.95 -13.24
N THR A 165 9.75 37.18 -14.00
CA THR A 165 9.81 38.00 -15.22
C THR A 165 8.50 38.73 -15.45
N ASP A 166 8.64 40.01 -15.79
CA ASP A 166 7.56 40.92 -16.10
C ASP A 166 7.32 40.93 -17.61
N TRP A 167 6.06 40.85 -18.01
CA TRP A 167 5.63 40.89 -19.41
C TRP A 167 4.23 41.49 -19.51
N ILE A 168 3.82 41.90 -20.71
CA ILE A 168 2.53 42.56 -20.94
C ILE A 168 1.66 41.62 -21.76
N GLU A 169 0.47 41.31 -21.24
CA GLU A 169 -0.55 40.56 -21.95
C GLU A 169 -1.52 41.54 -22.63
N LYS A 170 -1.97 41.22 -23.85
CA LYS A 170 -2.84 42.10 -24.65
C LYS A 170 -4.26 41.58 -24.67
N GLU A 171 -5.15 42.23 -23.91
CA GLU A 171 -6.55 41.84 -23.84
C GLU A 171 -7.38 42.53 -24.91
N TRP A 172 -7.80 41.79 -25.93
CA TRP A 172 -8.71 42.32 -26.95
C TRP A 172 -10.15 42.45 -26.39
N THR A 173 -10.69 43.67 -26.31
CA THR A 173 -12.03 43.95 -25.72
C THR A 173 -13.13 44.18 -26.76
N GLY A 174 -12.82 44.22 -28.05
CA GLY A 174 -13.81 44.49 -29.10
C GLY A 174 -13.51 45.74 -29.89
N ASN A 175 -14.38 46.74 -29.70
CA ASN A 175 -14.37 48.03 -30.40
C ASN A 175 -13.54 49.10 -29.68
N VAL A 176 -12.81 48.73 -28.62
CA VAL A 176 -11.89 49.60 -27.87
C VAL A 176 -10.48 49.07 -28.06
N ALA A 177 -9.46 49.93 -27.94
CA ALA A 177 -8.07 49.51 -27.91
C ALA A 177 -7.88 48.34 -26.93
N SER A 178 -7.06 47.36 -27.32
CA SER A 178 -6.72 46.24 -26.45
C SER A 178 -6.23 46.78 -25.10
N VAL A 179 -6.79 46.29 -24.01
CA VAL A 179 -6.35 46.69 -22.67
C VAL A 179 -5.07 45.91 -22.40
N GLU A 180 -3.96 46.62 -22.28
CA GLU A 180 -2.68 46.04 -21.88
C GLU A 180 -2.64 46.00 -20.36
N TYR A 181 -2.35 44.83 -19.79
CA TYR A 181 -2.12 44.71 -18.35
C TYR A 181 -0.76 44.03 -18.08
N PRO A 182 0.01 44.53 -17.09
CA PRO A 182 1.25 43.90 -16.68
C PRO A 182 0.99 42.57 -15.96
N VAL A 183 1.78 41.56 -16.32
CA VAL A 183 1.81 40.24 -15.70
C VAL A 183 3.22 39.97 -15.20
N THR A 184 3.33 39.51 -13.97
CA THR A 184 4.58 39.03 -13.37
C THR A 184 4.48 37.53 -13.16
N THR A 185 5.36 36.77 -13.81
CA THR A 185 5.48 35.33 -13.60
C THR A 185 6.51 35.05 -12.53
N PHE A 186 6.15 34.31 -11.49
CA PHE A 186 7.06 33.85 -10.42
C PHE A 186 7.29 32.35 -10.51
N GLY A 187 8.55 31.90 -10.51
CA GLY A 187 8.93 30.48 -10.46
C GLY A 187 9.16 30.01 -9.02
N PHE A 188 8.46 28.98 -8.59
CA PHE A 188 8.62 28.35 -7.27
C PHE A 188 8.99 26.88 -7.42
N SER A 189 9.82 26.36 -6.51
CA SER A 189 10.15 24.93 -6.45
C SER A 189 9.37 24.28 -5.32
N LEU A 190 8.62 23.21 -5.60
CA LEU A 190 7.80 22.51 -4.62
C LEU A 190 8.65 21.55 -3.75
N VAL A 191 9.70 22.07 -3.14
CA VAL A 191 10.60 21.33 -2.27
C VAL A 191 10.13 21.48 -0.82
N ARG A 192 10.18 20.37 -0.07
CA ARG A 192 9.94 20.37 1.37
C ARG A 192 11.25 20.71 2.07
N ASN A 193 11.24 21.78 2.85
CA ASN A 193 12.31 22.19 3.77
C ASN A 193 11.76 22.14 5.21
N GLU A 194 12.62 22.38 6.22
CA GLU A 194 12.21 22.35 7.63
C GLU A 194 11.08 23.37 7.93
N ASP A 195 11.14 24.56 7.33
CA ASP A 195 10.16 25.63 7.58
C ASP A 195 8.79 25.35 6.93
N SER A 196 8.76 24.74 5.75
CA SER A 196 7.54 24.33 5.04
C SER A 196 6.97 23.00 5.53
N LYS A 197 7.67 22.29 6.44
CA LYS A 197 7.29 20.97 6.92
C LYS A 197 5.84 20.95 7.45
N VAL A 198 5.46 21.98 8.19
CA VAL A 198 4.12 22.16 8.77
C VAL A 198 3.06 22.35 7.68
N GLY A 199 3.33 23.22 6.70
CA GLY A 199 2.42 23.47 5.58
C GLY A 199 2.19 22.22 4.73
N TRP A 200 3.27 21.49 4.41
CA TRP A 200 3.18 20.21 3.72
C TRP A 200 2.42 19.15 4.51
N SER A 201 2.60 19.05 5.82
CA SER A 201 1.84 18.11 6.66
C SER A 201 0.34 18.37 6.59
N HIS A 202 -0.10 19.65 6.61
CA HIS A 202 -1.52 20.00 6.47
C HIS A 202 -2.08 19.60 5.09
N LEU A 203 -1.30 19.80 4.03
CA LEU A 203 -1.66 19.43 2.65
C LEU A 203 -1.64 17.92 2.41
N LEU A 204 -0.86 17.16 3.16
CA LEU A 204 -0.69 15.73 2.99
C LEU A 204 -1.54 14.89 3.96
N ASN A 205 -2.21 15.50 4.95
CA ASN A 205 -2.94 14.82 6.05
C ASN A 205 -4.12 13.88 5.64
N LYS A 206 -4.34 13.60 4.35
CA LYS A 206 -5.29 12.58 3.91
C LYS A 206 -4.73 11.80 2.71
N PRO A 207 -4.83 10.46 2.70
CA PRO A 207 -4.36 9.65 1.58
C PRO A 207 -5.15 9.97 0.31
N GLY A 208 -4.44 10.09 -0.81
CA GLY A 208 -5.03 10.33 -2.13
C GLY A 208 -3.94 10.41 -3.19
N PHE A 209 -4.28 10.12 -4.45
CA PHE A 209 -3.30 10.21 -5.54
C PHE A 209 -3.05 11.66 -5.96
N ASN A 210 -4.13 12.43 -6.10
CA ASN A 210 -4.11 13.82 -6.53
C ASN A 210 -5.07 14.63 -5.65
N ARG A 211 -4.68 15.83 -5.26
CA ARG A 211 -5.51 16.76 -4.51
C ARG A 211 -5.69 18.05 -5.29
N LYS A 212 -6.91 18.56 -5.38
CA LYS A 212 -7.15 19.89 -5.94
C LYS A 212 -6.69 20.94 -4.93
N VAL A 213 -5.92 21.92 -5.39
CA VAL A 213 -5.34 22.94 -4.52
C VAL A 213 -5.49 24.31 -5.18
N VAL A 214 -5.83 25.32 -4.39
CA VAL A 214 -5.82 26.72 -4.78
C VAL A 214 -4.41 27.26 -4.59
N VAL A 215 -3.87 27.92 -5.61
CA VAL A 215 -2.53 28.50 -5.59
C VAL A 215 -2.66 30.01 -5.45
N SER A 216 -2.02 30.56 -4.43
CA SER A 216 -1.93 31.99 -4.14
C SER A 216 -0.48 32.36 -3.80
N VAL A 217 -0.16 33.65 -3.81
CA VAL A 217 1.17 34.17 -3.47
C VAL A 217 0.97 35.35 -2.53
N GLY A 218 1.84 35.51 -1.55
CA GLY A 218 1.77 36.61 -0.59
C GLY A 218 3.02 36.72 0.26
N PHE A 219 3.04 37.68 1.19
CA PHE A 219 4.09 37.77 2.20
C PHE A 219 3.70 36.99 3.46
N GLU A 220 4.68 36.71 4.32
CA GLU A 220 4.43 36.03 5.58
C GLU A 220 3.55 36.90 6.51
N ASN A 221 2.45 36.33 7.01
CA ASN A 221 1.51 37.00 7.93
C ASN A 221 0.79 38.25 7.38
N VAL A 222 0.75 38.41 6.05
CA VAL A 222 0.03 39.49 5.33
C VAL A 222 -1.07 38.89 4.45
N GLU A 223 -2.05 39.70 4.01
CA GLU A 223 -3.07 39.27 3.04
C GLU A 223 -2.42 38.65 1.78
N GLU A 224 -2.86 37.45 1.39
CA GLU A 224 -2.46 36.82 0.13
C GLU A 224 -3.15 37.45 -1.08
N ILE A 225 -2.51 37.36 -2.26
CA ILE A 225 -3.12 37.78 -3.53
C ILE A 225 -4.30 36.86 -3.84
N GLN A 226 -5.46 37.47 -4.14
CA GLN A 226 -6.65 36.70 -4.50
C GLN A 226 -6.38 35.80 -5.71
N SER A 227 -6.65 34.51 -5.54
CA SER A 227 -6.54 33.54 -6.62
C SER A 227 -7.83 33.48 -7.42
N GLN A 228 -7.75 33.71 -8.73
CA GLN A 228 -8.88 33.47 -9.65
C GLN A 228 -9.01 31.99 -10.03
N LEU A 229 -8.09 31.14 -9.57
CA LEU A 229 -8.13 29.68 -9.73
C LEU A 229 -9.19 29.11 -8.78
N THR A 230 -10.46 29.28 -9.10
CA THR A 230 -11.54 28.81 -8.22
C THR A 230 -11.77 27.30 -8.39
N PRO A 231 -11.80 26.51 -7.31
CA PRO A 231 -11.98 25.06 -7.41
C PRO A 231 -13.41 24.65 -7.77
N ASP A 232 -14.40 25.55 -7.65
CA ASP A 232 -15.81 25.16 -7.53
C ASP A 232 -16.87 26.01 -8.28
N LYS A 233 -16.55 26.57 -9.46
CA LYS A 233 -17.59 27.14 -10.35
C LYS A 233 -18.13 26.07 -11.33
N THR A 234 -18.77 25.06 -10.78
CA THR A 234 -19.05 23.76 -11.44
C THR A 234 -20.22 23.71 -12.45
N SER A 235 -21.06 24.74 -12.66
CA SER A 235 -22.24 24.63 -13.57
C SER A 235 -22.41 25.70 -14.64
N LYS A 236 -22.22 26.99 -14.31
CA LYS A 236 -22.45 28.08 -15.29
C LYS A 236 -21.28 28.26 -16.26
N ALA A 237 -20.04 28.18 -15.77
CA ALA A 237 -18.84 28.29 -16.60
C ALA A 237 -18.72 27.12 -17.58
N THR A 238 -18.98 25.89 -17.12
CA THR A 238 -19.01 24.67 -17.95
C THR A 238 -20.09 24.72 -19.04
N LYS A 239 -21.30 25.21 -18.73
CA LYS A 239 -22.35 25.45 -19.74
C LYS A 239 -21.93 26.52 -20.77
N LYS A 240 -21.32 27.62 -20.31
CA LYS A 240 -20.83 28.70 -21.18
C LYS A 240 -19.68 28.24 -22.07
N LEU A 241 -18.78 27.41 -21.55
CA LEU A 241 -17.66 26.80 -22.28
C LEU A 241 -18.16 25.87 -23.40
N ARG A 242 -19.12 24.97 -23.11
CA ARG A 242 -19.76 24.11 -24.13
C ARG A 242 -20.40 24.94 -25.24
N LYS A 243 -21.05 26.05 -24.89
CA LYS A 243 -21.67 26.97 -25.86
C LYS A 243 -20.62 27.65 -26.76
N LEU A 244 -19.46 28.00 -26.22
CA LEU A 244 -18.36 28.58 -27.00
C LEU A 244 -17.66 27.55 -27.90
N GLN A 245 -17.43 26.33 -27.41
CA GLN A 245 -16.90 25.22 -28.23
C GLN A 245 -17.79 24.94 -29.43
N LYS A 246 -19.11 24.82 -29.22
CA LYS A 246 -20.07 24.60 -30.30
C LYS A 246 -20.03 25.72 -31.36
N LYS A 247 -19.92 26.98 -30.92
CA LYS A 247 -19.77 28.12 -31.85
C LYS A 247 -18.44 28.10 -32.60
N LEU A 248 -17.36 27.67 -31.96
CA LEU A 248 -16.05 27.55 -32.60
C LEU A 248 -16.06 26.46 -33.69
N GLU A 249 -16.68 25.31 -33.41
CA GLU A 249 -16.90 24.24 -34.39
C GLU A 249 -17.76 24.69 -35.57
N GLU A 250 -18.84 25.45 -35.32
CA GLU A 250 -19.67 26.03 -36.40
C GLU A 250 -18.88 26.99 -37.29
N LEU A 251 -18.02 27.84 -36.72
CA LEU A 251 -17.16 28.73 -37.49
C LEU A 251 -16.07 27.98 -38.27
N GLN A 252 -15.51 26.92 -37.71
CA GLN A 252 -14.56 26.04 -38.40
C GLN A 252 -15.22 25.35 -39.60
N LYS A 253 -16.45 24.86 -39.43
CA LYS A 253 -17.24 24.28 -40.52
C LYS A 253 -17.56 25.32 -41.60
N LYS A 254 -17.90 26.55 -41.19
CA LYS A 254 -18.11 27.68 -42.09
C LYS A 254 -16.84 28.04 -42.87
N ARG A 255 -15.66 27.99 -42.25
CA ARG A 255 -14.36 28.25 -42.91
C ARG A 255 -14.12 27.32 -44.10
N VAL A 256 -14.46 26.02 -43.95
CA VAL A 256 -14.31 25.01 -45.00
C VAL A 256 -15.26 25.26 -46.19
N SER A 257 -16.40 25.93 -45.96
CA SER A 257 -17.37 26.26 -47.02
C SER A 257 -17.10 27.59 -47.74
N ILE A 258 -16.13 28.40 -47.29
CA ILE A 258 -15.79 29.69 -47.92
C ILE A 258 -14.86 29.44 -49.12
N SER A 259 -15.16 30.06 -50.25
CA SER A 259 -14.32 30.01 -51.45
C SER A 259 -12.92 30.60 -51.18
N SER A 260 -11.86 29.95 -51.66
CA SER A 260 -10.47 30.43 -51.52
C SER A 260 -10.19 31.78 -52.19
N SER A 261 -11.09 32.25 -53.06
CA SER A 261 -11.02 33.56 -53.72
C SER A 261 -11.54 34.72 -52.86
N ASP A 262 -12.35 34.45 -51.83
CA ASP A 262 -12.97 35.49 -50.99
C ASP A 262 -12.17 35.72 -49.71
N LYS A 263 -11.07 36.47 -49.87
CA LYS A 263 -10.11 36.76 -48.79
C LYS A 263 -10.77 37.45 -47.59
N HIS A 264 -11.74 38.34 -47.84
CA HIS A 264 -12.39 39.10 -46.76
C HIS A 264 -13.26 38.19 -45.87
N ALA A 265 -14.03 37.27 -46.47
CA ALA A 265 -14.83 36.32 -45.72
C ALA A 265 -13.96 35.32 -44.91
N LEU A 266 -12.80 34.95 -45.45
CA LEU A 266 -11.84 34.06 -44.78
C LEU A 266 -11.20 34.74 -43.56
N GLU A 267 -10.71 35.98 -43.72
CA GLU A 267 -10.17 36.77 -42.62
C GLU A 267 -11.21 37.06 -41.54
N GLU A 268 -12.45 37.36 -41.90
CA GLU A 268 -13.51 37.61 -40.92
C GLU A 268 -13.84 36.36 -40.10
N ASN A 269 -13.85 35.19 -40.74
CA ASN A 269 -14.04 33.92 -40.04
C ASN A 269 -12.88 33.63 -39.07
N GLU A 270 -11.64 33.84 -39.49
CA GLU A 270 -10.44 33.65 -38.66
C GLU A 270 -10.46 34.59 -37.44
N ARG A 271 -10.77 35.88 -37.64
CA ARG A 271 -10.95 36.84 -36.54
C ARG A 271 -12.05 36.37 -35.57
N GLN A 272 -13.17 35.85 -36.07
CA GLN A 272 -14.23 35.33 -35.20
C GLN A 272 -13.80 34.08 -34.42
N GLN A 273 -13.02 33.18 -35.03
CA GLN A 273 -12.45 32.02 -34.34
C GLN A 273 -11.48 32.45 -33.23
N GLU A 274 -10.58 33.39 -33.49
CA GLU A 274 -9.66 33.93 -32.48
C GLU A 274 -10.40 34.56 -31.31
N ARG A 275 -11.44 35.36 -31.58
CA ARG A 275 -12.30 35.96 -30.55
C ARG A 275 -12.95 34.91 -29.63
N LEU A 276 -13.44 33.82 -30.21
CA LEU A 276 -14.03 32.74 -29.42
C LEU A 276 -12.98 31.97 -28.63
N LYS A 277 -11.79 31.74 -29.21
CA LYS A 277 -10.65 31.12 -28.51
C LYS A 277 -10.20 31.96 -27.31
N VAL A 278 -10.10 33.29 -27.46
CA VAL A 278 -9.78 34.21 -26.34
C VAL A 278 -10.87 34.19 -25.27
N LYS A 279 -12.16 34.24 -25.66
CA LYS A 279 -13.27 34.14 -24.70
C LYS A 279 -13.31 32.78 -23.99
N GLN A 280 -12.93 31.71 -24.69
CA GLN A 280 -12.81 30.37 -24.13
C GLN A 280 -11.65 30.31 -23.12
N ALA A 281 -10.49 30.91 -23.46
CA ALA A 281 -9.33 31.06 -22.58
C ALA A 281 -9.69 31.76 -21.26
N ARG A 282 -10.47 32.85 -21.32
CA ARG A 282 -10.95 33.60 -20.13
C ARG A 282 -11.98 32.87 -19.27
N LEU A 283 -12.53 31.76 -19.75
CA LEU A 283 -13.53 30.96 -19.03
C LEU A 283 -12.96 29.71 -18.38
N PHE A 284 -11.66 29.45 -18.55
CA PHE A 284 -10.99 28.38 -17.82
C PHE A 284 -10.61 28.88 -16.43
N ASP A 285 -11.43 28.51 -15.44
CA ASP A 285 -10.90 28.37 -14.08
C ASP A 285 -9.92 27.19 -14.13
N GLN A 286 -8.63 27.49 -14.25
CA GLN A 286 -7.60 26.45 -14.29
C GLN A 286 -7.59 25.69 -12.96
N GLN A 287 -7.60 24.35 -13.05
CA GLN A 287 -7.54 23.49 -11.88
C GLN A 287 -6.10 23.00 -11.68
N PHE A 288 -5.55 23.27 -10.51
CA PHE A 288 -4.25 22.76 -10.10
C PHE A 288 -4.41 21.54 -9.19
N TYR A 289 -3.71 20.46 -9.53
CA TYR A 289 -3.70 19.20 -8.80
C TYR A 289 -2.29 18.94 -8.25
N LEU A 290 -2.21 18.85 -6.92
CA LEU A 290 -1.01 18.37 -6.25
C LEU A 290 -0.99 16.84 -6.29
N ALA A 291 0.01 16.27 -6.97
CA ALA A 291 0.26 14.83 -7.00
C ALA A 291 0.95 14.40 -5.70
N ILE A 292 0.22 13.69 -4.86
CA ILE A 292 0.68 13.26 -3.54
C ILE A 292 1.50 11.97 -3.65
N ILE A 293 1.08 11.06 -4.55
CA ILE A 293 1.72 9.75 -4.74
C ILE A 293 2.30 9.68 -6.16
N PRO A 294 3.62 9.89 -6.35
CA PRO A 294 4.24 9.80 -7.66
C PRO A 294 4.18 8.36 -8.17
N LYS A 295 3.51 8.14 -9.31
CA LYS A 295 3.22 6.80 -9.86
C LYS A 295 4.49 5.98 -10.14
N PHE A 296 5.52 6.63 -10.65
CA PHE A 296 6.77 5.96 -11.04
C PHE A 296 7.58 5.48 -9.83
N SER A 297 7.86 6.37 -8.87
CA SER A 297 8.58 6.02 -7.65
C SER A 297 7.83 4.99 -6.80
N THR A 298 6.49 5.07 -6.77
CA THR A 298 5.64 4.04 -6.14
C THR A 298 5.79 2.69 -6.83
N GLY A 299 5.85 2.65 -8.17
CA GLY A 299 6.08 1.43 -8.93
C GLY A 299 7.43 0.78 -8.61
N ILE A 300 8.51 1.58 -8.56
CA ILE A 300 9.86 1.09 -8.20
C ILE A 300 9.88 0.57 -6.76
N GLY A 301 9.38 1.36 -5.81
CA GLY A 301 9.33 0.96 -4.39
C GLY A 301 8.56 -0.35 -4.19
N LEU A 302 7.39 -0.47 -4.84
CA LEU A 302 6.60 -1.70 -4.80
C LEU A 302 7.36 -2.88 -5.41
N ALA A 303 8.06 -2.68 -6.53
CA ALA A 303 8.86 -3.74 -7.16
C ALA A 303 10.01 -4.20 -6.25
N VAL A 304 10.69 -3.28 -5.57
CA VAL A 304 11.77 -3.62 -4.60
C VAL A 304 11.22 -4.43 -3.43
N ILE A 305 10.11 -3.99 -2.82
CA ILE A 305 9.47 -4.69 -1.69
C ILE A 305 8.95 -6.07 -2.11
N LEU A 306 8.28 -6.16 -3.26
CA LEU A 306 7.81 -7.44 -3.80
C LEU A 306 8.96 -8.36 -4.16
N GLY A 307 10.04 -7.84 -4.75
CA GLY A 307 11.25 -8.59 -5.05
C GLY A 307 11.90 -9.15 -3.78
N ALA A 308 12.03 -8.34 -2.73
CA ALA A 308 12.52 -8.77 -1.43
C ALA A 308 11.61 -9.82 -0.77
N LEU A 309 10.29 -9.65 -0.87
CA LEU A 309 9.33 -10.64 -0.36
C LEU A 309 9.42 -11.97 -1.12
N ILE A 310 9.50 -11.93 -2.45
CA ILE A 310 9.67 -13.13 -3.28
C ILE A 310 11.00 -13.83 -2.97
N ALA A 311 12.09 -13.06 -2.85
CA ALA A 311 13.39 -13.60 -2.46
C ALA A 311 13.35 -14.25 -1.06
N PHE A 312 12.66 -13.62 -0.11
CA PHE A 312 12.46 -14.18 1.22
C PHE A 312 11.59 -15.44 1.19
N LEU A 313 10.51 -15.48 0.39
CA LEU A 313 9.68 -16.67 0.23
C LEU A 313 10.46 -17.82 -0.44
N ALA A 314 11.33 -17.50 -1.40
CA ALA A 314 12.26 -18.47 -1.98
C ALA A 314 13.23 -19.00 -0.92
N LEU A 315 13.87 -18.12 -0.14
CA LEU A 315 14.72 -18.51 0.98
C LEU A 315 13.94 -19.34 2.01
N ALA A 316 12.70 -18.97 2.35
CA ALA A 316 11.83 -19.73 3.24
C ALA A 316 11.48 -21.11 2.70
N ARG A 317 11.44 -21.28 1.37
CA ARG A 317 11.16 -22.56 0.71
C ARG A 317 12.37 -23.48 0.61
N TYR A 318 13.57 -22.91 0.44
CA TYR A 318 14.81 -23.65 0.22
C TYR A 318 15.71 -23.77 1.47
N THR A 319 15.49 -22.94 2.49
CA THR A 319 16.33 -22.88 3.69
C THR A 319 15.50 -23.07 4.97
N HIS A 320 16.19 -23.14 6.11
CA HIS A 320 15.59 -23.25 7.43
C HIS A 320 15.30 -21.89 8.10
N ILE A 321 15.26 -20.80 7.33
CA ILE A 321 15.14 -19.43 7.86
C ILE A 321 13.88 -19.18 8.71
N ILE A 322 12.76 -19.84 8.39
CA ILE A 322 11.50 -19.76 9.18
C ILE A 322 11.16 -21.06 9.93
N LEU A 323 12.02 -22.07 9.84
CA LEU A 323 11.81 -23.37 10.48
C LEU A 323 12.41 -23.37 11.89
N ASP A 324 11.80 -24.13 12.79
CA ASP A 324 12.30 -24.34 14.14
C ASP A 324 13.39 -25.44 14.14
N PRO A 325 14.65 -25.12 14.51
CA PRO A 325 15.73 -26.10 14.49
C PRO A 325 15.68 -27.10 15.66
N ALA A 326 15.03 -26.74 16.78
CA ALA A 326 15.01 -27.53 18.01
C ALA A 326 13.75 -28.41 18.12
N ALA A 327 12.70 -28.09 17.37
CA ALA A 327 11.46 -28.86 17.39
C ALA A 327 11.59 -30.26 16.73
N PRO A 328 10.83 -31.26 17.22
CA PRO A 328 10.74 -32.58 16.59
C PRO A 328 10.34 -32.48 15.12
N ARG A 329 10.88 -33.39 14.29
CA ARG A 329 10.50 -33.46 12.87
C ARG A 329 9.05 -33.89 12.73
N ARG A 330 8.39 -33.32 11.73
CA ARG A 330 7.03 -33.69 11.32
C ARG A 330 7.01 -35.08 10.68
N PRO A 331 5.83 -35.69 10.53
CA PRO A 331 5.66 -36.97 9.83
C PRO A 331 6.21 -37.01 8.40
N ASP A 332 6.36 -35.85 7.74
CA ASP A 332 6.94 -35.70 6.40
C ASP A 332 8.48 -35.55 6.41
N GLY A 333 9.12 -35.70 7.57
CA GLY A 333 10.56 -35.54 7.75
C GLY A 333 11.06 -34.10 7.76
N ARG A 334 10.19 -33.10 7.57
CA ARG A 334 10.56 -31.68 7.61
C ARG A 334 10.45 -31.12 9.04
N ARG A 335 11.21 -30.07 9.31
CA ARG A 335 11.05 -29.31 10.56
C ARG A 335 9.75 -28.48 10.50
N PRO A 336 9.10 -28.22 11.66
CA PRO A 336 7.92 -27.36 11.72
C PRO A 336 8.32 -25.88 11.62
N TYR A 337 7.34 -25.03 11.32
CA TYR A 337 7.51 -23.58 11.32
C TYR A 337 7.70 -23.00 12.72
N SER A 338 8.56 -21.99 12.85
CA SER A 338 8.74 -21.24 14.09
C SER A 338 7.85 -19.99 14.11
N LEU A 339 6.96 -19.90 15.10
CA LEU A 339 6.09 -18.73 15.28
C LEU A 339 6.93 -17.44 15.43
N ALA A 340 7.98 -17.46 16.25
CA ALA A 340 8.80 -16.28 16.53
C ALA A 340 9.55 -15.78 15.27
N ARG A 341 10.11 -16.69 14.47
CA ARG A 341 10.78 -16.32 13.20
C ARG A 341 9.77 -15.82 12.16
N GLY A 342 8.57 -16.41 12.13
CA GLY A 342 7.46 -15.92 11.30
C GLY A 342 7.02 -14.50 11.68
N GLN A 343 6.93 -14.21 12.98
CA GLN A 343 6.60 -12.87 13.49
C GLN A 343 7.67 -11.84 13.16
N MET A 344 8.95 -12.20 13.34
CA MET A 344 10.06 -11.33 12.96
C MET A 344 9.99 -10.96 11.47
N ALA A 345 9.75 -11.95 10.60
CA ALA A 345 9.59 -11.71 9.17
C ALA A 345 8.36 -10.82 8.88
N PHE A 346 7.22 -11.10 9.51
CA PHE A 346 6.00 -10.32 9.36
C PHE A 346 6.23 -8.83 9.69
N TRP A 347 6.78 -8.53 10.87
CA TRP A 347 7.03 -7.15 11.30
C TRP A 347 8.11 -6.47 10.45
N PHE A 348 9.17 -7.20 10.07
CA PHE A 348 10.20 -6.66 9.18
C PHE A 348 9.60 -6.17 7.86
N PHE A 349 8.81 -7.01 7.17
CA PHE A 349 8.19 -6.63 5.90
C PHE A 349 7.12 -5.55 6.06
N LEU A 350 6.36 -5.57 7.16
CA LEU A 350 5.36 -4.55 7.45
C LEU A 350 6.00 -3.17 7.65
N VAL A 351 7.04 -3.10 8.47
CA VAL A 351 7.72 -1.84 8.82
C VAL A 351 8.49 -1.30 7.62
N ILE A 352 9.24 -2.14 6.89
CA ILE A 352 9.97 -1.66 5.71
C ILE A 352 9.01 -1.20 4.61
N ALA A 353 7.90 -1.90 4.38
CA ALA A 353 6.89 -1.46 3.40
C ALA A 353 6.25 -0.12 3.80
N ALA A 354 5.90 0.05 5.08
CA ALA A 354 5.38 1.32 5.58
C ALA A 354 6.41 2.45 5.52
N TYR A 355 7.67 2.18 5.88
CA TYR A 355 8.76 3.15 5.77
C TYR A 355 8.94 3.64 4.34
N PHE A 356 9.01 2.72 3.37
CA PHE A 356 9.10 3.08 1.95
C PHE A 356 7.86 3.84 1.46
N PHE A 357 6.67 3.41 1.88
CA PHE A 357 5.42 4.11 1.54
C PHE A 357 5.44 5.55 2.07
N LEU A 358 5.75 5.75 3.35
CA LEU A 358 5.83 7.07 3.97
C LEU A 358 6.93 7.91 3.36
N TRP A 359 8.10 7.34 3.05
CA TRP A 359 9.17 8.06 2.35
C TRP A 359 8.72 8.55 0.97
N ILE A 360 7.99 7.73 0.20
CA ILE A 360 7.47 8.13 -1.11
C ILE A 360 6.42 9.24 -0.97
N VAL A 361 5.48 9.12 -0.03
CA VAL A 361 4.37 10.06 0.12
C VAL A 361 4.78 11.36 0.82
N THR A 362 5.57 11.28 1.90
CA THR A 362 5.95 12.43 2.73
C THR A 362 7.30 13.02 2.37
N GLY A 363 8.18 12.25 1.73
CA GLY A 363 9.54 12.67 1.38
C GLY A 363 10.49 12.70 2.56
N ASP A 364 9.99 12.36 3.75
CA ASP A 364 10.77 12.34 4.98
C ASP A 364 11.42 10.95 5.14
N MET A 365 12.69 10.94 5.49
CA MET A 365 13.41 9.70 5.83
C MET A 365 13.37 9.45 7.34
N ASP A 366 13.08 10.48 8.15
CA ASP A 366 13.02 10.37 9.61
C ASP A 366 11.59 10.10 10.08
N THR A 367 11.05 8.97 9.62
CA THR A 367 9.65 8.56 9.92
C THR A 367 9.55 7.46 10.96
N LEU A 368 10.67 6.83 11.34
CA LEU A 368 10.69 5.76 12.33
C LEU A 368 10.68 6.34 13.75
N ASN A 369 9.58 6.11 14.46
CA ASN A 369 9.46 6.52 15.85
C ASN A 369 10.00 5.47 16.83
N GLY A 370 10.18 5.87 18.09
CA GLY A 370 10.67 4.99 19.15
C GLY A 370 9.72 3.83 19.48
N SER A 371 8.42 3.99 19.26
CA SER A 371 7.41 2.96 19.57
C SER A 371 7.44 1.80 18.57
N VAL A 372 7.66 2.07 17.28
CA VAL A 372 7.89 1.04 16.25
C VAL A 372 9.24 0.35 16.45
N LEU A 373 10.29 1.09 16.84
CA LEU A 373 11.57 0.48 17.20
C LEU A 373 11.43 -0.47 18.40
N ALA A 374 10.68 -0.05 19.43
CA ALA A 374 10.37 -0.88 20.59
C ALA A 374 9.56 -2.12 20.21
N LEU A 375 8.58 -2.00 19.31
CA LEU A 375 7.80 -3.13 18.79
C LEU A 375 8.70 -4.17 18.11
N ILE A 376 9.59 -3.73 17.21
CA ILE A 376 10.57 -4.62 16.55
C ILE A 376 11.52 -5.21 17.60
N GLY A 377 11.98 -4.41 18.56
CA GLY A 377 12.84 -4.83 19.66
C GLY A 377 12.22 -5.92 20.52
N ILE A 378 10.93 -5.83 20.87
CA ILE A 378 10.19 -6.87 21.58
C ILE A 378 10.11 -8.14 20.73
N SER A 379 9.80 -8.03 19.43
CA SER A 379 9.73 -9.20 18.54
C SER A 379 11.08 -9.91 18.41
N ALA A 380 12.17 -9.15 18.27
CA ALA A 380 13.53 -9.66 18.19
C ALA A 380 13.99 -10.28 19.53
N GLY A 381 13.75 -9.58 20.65
CA GLY A 381 14.04 -10.08 21.99
C GLY A 381 13.29 -11.37 22.32
N THR A 382 12.05 -11.49 21.85
CA THR A 382 11.25 -12.71 22.01
C THR A 382 11.80 -13.88 21.20
N ALA A 383 12.19 -13.62 19.94
CA ALA A 383 12.78 -14.63 19.07
C ALA A 383 14.13 -15.13 19.59
N LEU A 384 14.99 -14.21 20.05
CA LEU A 384 16.27 -14.54 20.68
C LEU A 384 16.07 -15.31 21.99
N GLY A 385 15.17 -14.84 22.86
CA GLY A 385 14.85 -15.51 24.12
C GLY A 385 14.33 -16.94 23.91
N SER A 386 13.44 -17.16 22.92
CA SER A 386 13.00 -18.51 22.54
C SER A 386 14.17 -19.37 22.09
N ALA A 387 15.04 -18.87 21.23
CA ALA A 387 16.18 -19.61 20.70
C ALA A 387 17.20 -20.00 21.79
N PHE A 388 17.44 -19.12 22.77
CA PHE A 388 18.31 -19.43 23.92
C PHE A 388 17.71 -20.53 24.81
N VAL A 389 16.41 -20.49 25.09
CA VAL A 389 15.73 -21.56 25.84
C VAL A 389 15.77 -22.87 25.07
N ASP A 390 15.55 -22.83 23.75
CA ASP A 390 15.61 -24.01 22.89
C ASP A 390 17.02 -24.62 22.82
N ALA A 391 18.07 -23.81 22.80
CA ALA A 391 19.45 -24.26 22.83
C ALA A 391 19.87 -24.84 24.20
N ALA A 392 19.21 -24.41 25.29
CA ALA A 392 19.45 -24.91 26.64
C ALA A 392 18.70 -26.22 26.95
N LYS A 393 17.73 -26.63 26.12
CA LYS A 393 17.09 -27.94 26.25
C LYS A 393 18.12 -29.04 25.95
N PRO A 394 18.28 -30.06 26.82
CA PRO A 394 19.15 -31.20 26.54
C PRO A 394 18.80 -31.78 25.17
N ALA A 395 19.81 -32.06 24.34
CA ALA A 395 19.59 -32.77 23.09
C ALA A 395 18.78 -34.04 23.40
N PRO A 396 17.66 -34.30 22.70
CA PRO A 396 16.81 -35.43 23.03
C PRO A 396 17.65 -36.71 22.98
N THR A 397 17.96 -37.25 24.16
CA THR A 397 18.62 -38.53 24.34
C THR A 397 17.61 -39.60 23.94
N GLY A 398 17.72 -40.05 22.70
CA GLY A 398 16.76 -40.95 22.06
C GLY A 398 15.75 -40.18 21.22
N SER A 399 15.48 -40.74 20.04
CA SER A 399 14.50 -40.37 19.01
C SER A 399 13.13 -39.96 19.56
N SER A 400 13.03 -38.78 20.17
CA SER A 400 11.79 -38.27 20.80
C SER A 400 10.84 -37.61 19.79
N GLY A 401 11.24 -37.55 18.52
CA GLY A 401 10.32 -37.38 17.39
C GLY A 401 10.16 -38.73 16.73
N ASN A 402 8.93 -39.23 16.67
CA ASN A 402 8.60 -40.44 15.92
C ASN A 402 9.17 -40.33 14.51
N GLN A 403 10.27 -41.03 14.24
CA GLN A 403 10.90 -41.06 12.93
C GLN A 403 9.84 -41.47 11.89
N PRO A 404 9.88 -40.91 10.67
CA PRO A 404 9.00 -41.36 9.59
C PRO A 404 9.15 -42.87 9.44
N VAL A 405 8.05 -43.61 9.63
CA VAL A 405 8.09 -45.08 9.56
C VAL A 405 8.14 -45.54 8.11
N VAL A 406 7.61 -44.69 7.22
CA VAL A 406 7.49 -44.93 5.78
C VAL A 406 8.39 -43.94 5.05
N ASP A 407 8.91 -44.36 3.89
CA ASP A 407 9.65 -43.49 3.00
C ASP A 407 8.77 -42.35 2.46
N VAL A 408 8.98 -41.15 3.02
CA VAL A 408 8.23 -39.92 2.72
C VAL A 408 8.59 -39.29 1.38
N THR A 409 9.54 -39.85 0.62
CA THR A 409 9.85 -39.39 -0.74
C THR A 409 8.82 -39.85 -1.77
N ARG A 410 8.02 -40.86 -1.40
CA ARG A 410 6.91 -41.40 -2.20
C ARG A 410 5.73 -40.42 -2.27
N PRO A 411 4.87 -40.52 -3.30
CA PRO A 411 3.73 -39.63 -3.42
C PRO A 411 2.75 -39.80 -2.24
N HIS A 412 2.15 -38.68 -1.83
CA HIS A 412 1.42 -38.52 -0.57
C HIS A 412 0.26 -39.52 -0.37
N ASN A 413 -0.36 -39.94 -1.46
CA ASN A 413 -1.46 -40.91 -1.49
C ASN A 413 -0.98 -42.34 -1.20
N GLU A 414 0.21 -42.73 -1.69
CA GLU A 414 0.78 -44.05 -1.43
C GLU A 414 1.24 -44.17 0.02
N VAL A 415 1.90 -43.12 0.53
CA VAL A 415 2.30 -43.05 1.95
C VAL A 415 1.07 -43.14 2.86
N LEU A 416 -0.02 -42.45 2.52
CA LEU A 416 -1.26 -42.52 3.28
C LEU A 416 -1.87 -43.93 3.29
N ALA A 417 -1.91 -44.61 2.14
CA ALA A 417 -2.45 -45.96 2.03
C ALA A 417 -1.60 -46.98 2.82
N GLU A 418 -0.27 -46.86 2.76
CA GLU A 418 0.67 -47.70 3.51
C GLU A 418 0.51 -47.51 5.02
N LEU A 419 0.39 -46.26 5.49
CA LEU A 419 0.12 -45.96 6.89
C LEU A 419 -1.23 -46.48 7.37
N GLN A 420 -2.26 -46.46 6.52
CA GLN A 420 -3.58 -47.03 6.83
C GLN A 420 -3.51 -48.56 6.96
N LYS A 421 -2.74 -49.23 6.10
CA LYS A 421 -2.51 -50.67 6.16
C LYS A 421 -1.75 -51.06 7.43
N LEU A 422 -0.62 -50.42 7.71
CA LEU A 422 0.19 -50.63 8.93
C LEU A 422 -0.65 -50.44 10.21
N ARG A 423 -1.51 -49.41 10.21
CA ARG A 423 -2.45 -49.18 11.32
C ARG A 423 -3.41 -50.35 11.53
N ALA A 424 -3.97 -50.91 10.45
CA ALA A 424 -4.92 -52.03 10.54
C ALA A 424 -4.24 -53.31 11.04
N GLU A 425 -3.05 -53.62 10.52
CA GLU A 425 -2.25 -54.80 10.93
C GLU A 425 -1.85 -54.72 12.41
N THR A 426 -1.36 -53.56 12.85
CA THR A 426 -0.95 -53.34 14.25
C THR A 426 -2.13 -53.41 15.22
N GLN A 427 -3.31 -52.93 14.79
CA GLN A 427 -4.53 -53.03 15.58
C GLN A 427 -4.94 -54.50 15.78
N GLN A 428 -4.86 -55.31 14.73
CA GLN A 428 -5.16 -56.73 14.79
C GLN A 428 -4.18 -57.50 15.70
N GLU A 429 -2.89 -57.15 15.67
CA GLU A 429 -1.86 -57.73 16.54
C GLU A 429 -2.10 -57.39 18.03
N LEU A 430 -2.48 -56.15 18.32
CA LEU A 430 -2.83 -55.72 19.68
C LEU A 430 -4.04 -56.50 20.22
N GLU A 431 -5.07 -56.72 19.38
CA GLU A 431 -6.25 -57.52 19.75
C GLU A 431 -5.90 -58.99 19.96
N ALA A 432 -4.99 -59.55 19.16
CA ALA A 432 -4.50 -60.92 19.34
C ALA A 432 -3.76 -61.08 20.68
N LEU A 433 -2.91 -60.12 21.07
CA LEU A 433 -2.24 -60.13 22.37
C LEU A 433 -3.19 -59.93 23.55
N GLN A 434 -4.23 -59.12 23.39
CA GLN A 434 -5.29 -58.97 24.40
C GLN A 434 -6.07 -60.27 24.60
N LYS A 435 -6.39 -60.99 23.52
CA LYS A 435 -7.00 -62.32 23.59
C LYS A 435 -6.05 -63.34 24.23
N ALA A 436 -4.78 -63.34 23.84
CA ALA A 436 -3.78 -64.21 24.44
C ALA A 436 -3.65 -63.98 25.96
N ARG A 437 -3.72 -62.72 26.42
CA ARG A 437 -3.71 -62.38 27.85
C ARG A 437 -4.81 -63.08 28.64
N THR A 438 -6.00 -63.29 28.05
CA THR A 438 -7.12 -63.96 28.74
C THR A 438 -6.89 -65.46 28.97
N LEU A 439 -5.93 -66.07 28.27
CA LEU A 439 -5.58 -67.48 28.38
C LEU A 439 -4.40 -67.74 29.34
N ILE A 440 -3.72 -66.69 29.82
CA ILE A 440 -2.57 -66.80 30.72
C ILE A 440 -3.05 -67.03 32.16
N SER A 441 -2.44 -67.99 32.86
CA SER A 441 -2.74 -68.26 34.27
C SER A 441 -2.34 -67.07 35.17
N LEU A 442 -3.19 -66.73 36.13
CA LEU A 442 -2.94 -65.65 37.12
C LEU A 442 -1.70 -65.89 38.01
N SER A 443 -1.20 -67.13 38.07
CA SER A 443 0.01 -67.48 38.83
C SER A 443 1.31 -67.11 38.11
N ASP A 444 1.29 -66.94 36.78
CA ASP A 444 2.47 -66.65 35.98
C ASP A 444 2.63 -65.14 35.74
N LYS A 445 3.21 -64.48 36.75
CA LYS A 445 3.42 -63.02 36.73
C LYS A 445 4.35 -62.57 35.59
N GLN A 446 5.35 -63.38 35.23
CA GLN A 446 6.32 -63.03 34.20
C GLN A 446 5.64 -62.95 32.82
N ALA A 447 4.82 -63.95 32.48
CA ALA A 447 4.09 -63.97 31.21
C ALA A 447 3.06 -62.83 31.09
N LEU A 448 2.43 -62.44 32.21
CA LEU A 448 1.53 -61.29 32.26
C LEU A 448 2.26 -59.96 32.01
N ASP A 449 3.40 -59.76 32.68
CA ASP A 449 4.21 -58.55 32.54
C ASP A 449 4.80 -58.42 31.12
N ASP A 450 5.26 -59.52 30.52
CA ASP A 450 5.79 -59.51 29.16
C ASP A 450 4.69 -59.24 28.12
N ASN A 451 3.49 -59.81 28.29
CA ASN A 451 2.34 -59.47 27.45
C ASN A 451 1.98 -57.97 27.58
N GLU A 452 2.00 -57.42 28.79
CA GLU A 452 1.72 -56.00 29.03
C GLU A 452 2.76 -55.07 28.38
N ARG A 453 4.05 -55.42 28.45
CA ARG A 453 5.12 -54.71 27.74
C ARG A 453 4.89 -54.71 26.22
N GLN A 454 4.55 -55.85 25.63
CA GLN A 454 4.24 -55.96 24.20
C GLN A 454 3.01 -55.13 23.81
N GLN A 455 1.94 -55.18 24.61
CA GLN A 455 0.75 -54.35 24.39
C GLN A 455 1.10 -52.86 24.45
N ASN A 456 1.94 -52.44 25.40
CA ASN A 456 2.35 -51.04 25.53
C ASN A 456 3.21 -50.56 24.36
N GLU A 457 4.10 -51.42 23.84
CA GLU A 457 4.89 -51.13 22.65
C GLU A 457 4.00 -50.99 21.39
N LEU A 458 3.06 -51.91 21.18
CA LEU A 458 2.10 -51.84 20.07
C LEU A 458 1.18 -50.62 20.18
N ARG A 459 0.72 -50.27 21.39
CA ARG A 459 -0.06 -49.03 21.62
C ARG A 459 0.72 -47.79 21.21
N LYS A 460 2.02 -47.71 21.53
CA LYS A 460 2.89 -46.61 21.11
C LYS A 460 3.04 -46.54 19.60
N ARG A 461 3.29 -47.68 18.93
CA ARG A 461 3.39 -47.76 17.46
C ARG A 461 2.08 -47.37 16.77
N LEU A 462 0.95 -47.88 17.27
CA LEU A 462 -0.38 -47.55 16.76
C LEU A 462 -0.68 -46.06 16.91
N ALA A 463 -0.36 -45.46 18.06
CA ALA A 463 -0.52 -44.02 18.26
C ALA A 463 0.32 -43.22 17.25
N ASN A 464 1.54 -43.67 16.96
CA ASN A 464 2.37 -43.07 15.91
C ASN A 464 1.74 -43.19 14.51
N TYR A 465 1.28 -44.38 14.09
CA TYR A 465 0.64 -44.55 12.78
C TYR A 465 -0.65 -43.75 12.64
N ARG A 466 -1.44 -43.67 13.71
CA ARG A 466 -2.63 -42.81 13.76
C ARG A 466 -2.27 -41.34 13.61
N TRP A 467 -1.21 -40.89 14.27
CA TRP A 467 -0.71 -39.52 14.17
C TRP A 467 -0.24 -39.18 12.76
N GLN A 468 0.62 -40.03 12.17
CA GLN A 468 1.15 -39.82 10.82
C GLN A 468 0.01 -39.85 9.79
N SER A 469 -0.85 -40.88 9.81
CA SER A 469 -1.97 -40.96 8.87
C SER A 469 -2.93 -39.76 8.96
N ALA A 470 -3.20 -39.25 10.17
CA ALA A 470 -4.00 -38.04 10.34
C ALA A 470 -3.32 -36.80 9.73
N TYR A 471 -2.02 -36.62 9.95
CA TYR A 471 -1.25 -35.51 9.36
C TYR A 471 -1.28 -35.57 7.82
N PHE A 472 -1.04 -36.74 7.24
CA PHE A 472 -1.10 -36.92 5.78
C PHE A 472 -2.52 -36.74 5.22
N ALA A 473 -3.57 -36.93 6.03
CA ALA A 473 -4.95 -36.66 5.62
C ALA A 473 -5.34 -35.17 5.70
N TRP A 474 -4.54 -34.32 6.36
CA TRP A 474 -4.89 -32.92 6.55
C TRP A 474 -4.66 -32.06 5.29
N PRO A 475 -5.47 -31.00 5.09
CA PRO A 475 -5.13 -29.94 4.15
C PRO A 475 -3.82 -29.24 4.55
N THR A 476 -3.08 -28.72 3.58
CA THR A 476 -1.79 -28.03 3.80
C THR A 476 -1.86 -26.89 4.81
N TRP A 477 -2.93 -26.08 4.79
CA TRP A 477 -3.12 -24.96 5.72
C TRP A 477 -3.21 -25.42 7.18
N ARG A 478 -3.80 -26.59 7.42
CA ARG A 478 -3.95 -27.15 8.77
C ARG A 478 -2.60 -27.59 9.33
N GLY A 479 -1.72 -28.11 8.49
CA GLY A 479 -0.33 -28.41 8.86
C GLY A 479 0.43 -27.15 9.27
N VAL A 480 0.32 -26.06 8.50
CA VAL A 480 0.96 -24.78 8.83
C VAL A 480 0.42 -24.20 10.14
N MET A 481 -0.90 -24.17 10.33
CA MET A 481 -1.50 -23.69 11.59
C MET A 481 -1.10 -24.57 12.77
N TYR A 482 -1.04 -25.89 12.57
CA TYR A 482 -0.57 -26.80 13.60
C TYR A 482 0.87 -26.49 13.99
N ASP A 483 1.77 -26.28 13.02
CA ASP A 483 3.17 -25.93 13.29
C ASP A 483 3.31 -24.60 14.06
N LEU A 484 2.48 -23.60 13.75
CA LEU A 484 2.54 -22.28 14.40
C LEU A 484 1.93 -22.28 15.80
N LEU A 485 0.84 -23.02 16.01
CA LEU A 485 0.05 -22.97 17.24
C LEU A 485 0.36 -24.09 18.22
N ALA A 486 0.92 -25.21 17.75
CA ALA A 486 1.18 -26.37 18.59
C ALA A 486 2.54 -26.31 19.28
N GLU A 487 2.58 -26.91 20.46
CA GLU A 487 3.77 -27.20 21.25
C GLU A 487 3.58 -28.59 21.87
N ASN A 488 4.59 -29.44 21.84
CA ASN A 488 4.53 -30.80 22.40
C ASN A 488 3.28 -31.62 21.96
N ASN A 489 2.90 -31.48 20.69
CA ASN A 489 1.76 -32.16 20.08
C ASN A 489 0.36 -31.71 20.57
N GLN A 490 0.26 -30.53 21.20
CA GLN A 490 -1.01 -29.91 21.60
C GLN A 490 -1.06 -28.43 21.20
N ILE A 491 -2.25 -27.92 20.88
CA ILE A 491 -2.43 -26.50 20.58
C ILE A 491 -2.21 -25.71 21.88
N SER A 492 -1.20 -24.84 21.87
CA SER A 492 -0.90 -23.97 22.99
C SER A 492 -1.75 -22.70 22.94
N PHE A 493 -2.41 -22.40 24.06
CA PHE A 493 -3.22 -21.19 24.17
C PHE A 493 -2.37 -19.92 24.07
N HIS A 494 -1.16 -19.90 24.65
CA HIS A 494 -0.31 -18.72 24.60
C HIS A 494 0.19 -18.44 23.16
N ARG A 495 0.51 -19.49 22.37
CA ARG A 495 0.93 -19.31 20.97
C ARG A 495 -0.20 -18.73 20.12
N PHE A 496 -1.42 -19.19 20.39
CA PHE A 496 -2.62 -18.61 19.82
C PHE A 496 -2.79 -17.13 20.19
N GLN A 497 -2.61 -16.76 21.46
CA GLN A 497 -2.68 -15.35 21.89
C GLN A 497 -1.68 -14.48 21.15
N ILE A 498 -0.41 -14.87 21.09
CA ILE A 498 0.65 -14.08 20.44
C ILE A 498 0.39 -14.00 18.92
N PHE A 499 -0.07 -15.09 18.29
CA PHE A 499 -0.47 -15.09 16.87
C PHE A 499 -1.61 -14.09 16.59
N VAL A 500 -2.68 -14.13 17.38
CA VAL A 500 -3.83 -13.23 17.23
C VAL A 500 -3.44 -11.77 17.47
N TRP A 501 -2.67 -11.49 18.52
CA TRP A 501 -2.19 -10.13 18.79
C TRP A 501 -1.31 -9.58 17.67
N THR A 502 -0.45 -10.42 17.08
CA THR A 502 0.37 -10.02 15.92
C THR A 502 -0.52 -9.58 14.76
N LEU A 503 -1.58 -10.33 14.47
CA LEU A 503 -2.50 -10.03 13.37
C LEU A 503 -3.29 -8.74 13.64
N ILE A 504 -3.85 -8.59 14.85
CA ILE A 504 -4.63 -7.40 15.24
C ILE A 504 -3.76 -6.15 15.13
N LEU A 505 -2.56 -6.17 15.72
CA LEU A 505 -1.65 -5.03 15.68
C LEU A 505 -1.17 -4.75 14.26
N GLY A 506 -0.92 -5.78 13.46
CA GLY A 506 -0.57 -5.61 12.05
C GLY A 506 -1.66 -4.89 11.26
N ILE A 507 -2.95 -5.22 11.49
CA ILE A 507 -4.07 -4.53 10.85
C ILE A 507 -4.15 -3.08 11.32
N ILE A 508 -4.10 -2.83 12.63
CA ILE A 508 -4.13 -1.47 13.20
C ILE A 508 -2.96 -0.65 12.63
N PHE A 509 -1.78 -1.24 12.53
CA PHE A 509 -0.60 -0.59 11.99
C PHE A 509 -0.82 -0.13 10.54
N VAL A 510 -1.33 -1.01 9.66
CA VAL A 510 -1.61 -0.66 8.26
C VAL A 510 -2.66 0.44 8.16
N VAL A 511 -3.73 0.33 8.95
CA VAL A 511 -4.83 1.32 8.96
C VAL A 511 -4.31 2.68 9.40
N ASN A 512 -3.51 2.76 10.46
CA ASN A 512 -2.95 4.01 10.96
C ASN A 512 -1.95 4.60 9.96
N VAL A 513 -1.03 3.80 9.41
CA VAL A 513 -0.08 4.27 8.39
C VAL A 513 -0.80 4.83 7.17
N TYR A 514 -1.88 4.18 6.73
CA TYR A 514 -2.65 4.64 5.58
C TYR A 514 -3.45 5.92 5.86
N ASN A 515 -4.10 5.99 7.02
CA ASN A 515 -5.00 7.10 7.36
C ASN A 515 -4.25 8.35 7.85
N GLU A 516 -3.21 8.16 8.67
CA GLU A 516 -2.47 9.24 9.33
C GLU A 516 -1.20 9.62 8.58
N LEU A 517 -0.76 8.81 7.60
CA LEU A 517 0.49 9.03 6.85
C LEU A 517 1.69 9.26 7.76
N ALA A 518 1.68 8.57 8.91
CA ALA A 518 2.73 8.56 9.91
C ALA A 518 2.88 7.15 10.47
N MET A 519 4.04 6.85 11.06
CA MET A 519 4.20 5.61 11.81
C MET A 519 3.28 5.62 13.04
N PRO A 520 2.62 4.51 13.36
CA PRO A 520 1.71 4.46 14.49
C PRO A 520 2.47 4.69 15.80
N GLU A 521 1.92 5.52 16.69
CA GLU A 521 2.42 5.64 18.06
C GLU A 521 1.72 4.64 18.98
N PHE A 522 2.47 3.64 19.44
CA PHE A 522 1.97 2.69 20.43
C PHE A 522 2.30 3.17 21.84
N SER A 523 1.30 3.19 22.72
CA SER A 523 1.52 3.58 24.12
C SER A 523 2.49 2.64 24.83
N ALA A 524 3.23 3.18 25.80
CA ALA A 524 4.13 2.39 26.65
C ALA A 524 3.40 1.25 27.37
N THR A 525 2.14 1.44 27.74
CA THR A 525 1.29 0.41 28.36
C THR A 525 0.97 -0.73 27.38
N LEU A 526 0.67 -0.41 26.12
CA LEU A 526 0.39 -1.43 25.09
C LEU A 526 1.67 -2.20 24.72
N LEU A 527 2.79 -1.50 24.54
CA LEU A 527 4.10 -2.14 24.32
C LEU A 527 4.52 -2.97 25.53
N GLY A 528 4.27 -2.48 26.75
CA GLY A 528 4.50 -3.20 27.99
C GLY A 528 3.66 -4.46 28.09
N LEU A 529 2.37 -4.41 27.71
CA LEU A 529 1.50 -5.59 27.66
C LEU A 529 2.03 -6.63 26.67
N LEU A 530 2.53 -6.21 25.51
CA LEU A 530 3.15 -7.10 24.52
C LEU A 530 4.44 -7.70 25.03
N GLY A 531 5.29 -6.90 25.68
CA GLY A 531 6.51 -7.35 26.33
C GLY A 531 6.24 -8.35 27.44
N VAL A 532 5.21 -8.13 28.26
CA VAL A 532 4.77 -9.07 29.30
C VAL A 532 4.21 -10.34 28.67
N SER A 533 3.31 -10.25 27.68
CA SER A 533 2.75 -11.43 27.02
C SER A 533 3.83 -12.30 26.36
N ALA A 534 4.82 -11.67 25.72
CA ALA A 534 5.94 -12.36 25.11
C ALA A 534 6.96 -12.89 26.14
N GLY A 535 7.22 -12.13 27.20
CA GLY A 535 8.06 -12.53 28.32
C GLY A 535 7.45 -13.68 29.14
N THR A 536 6.13 -13.69 29.31
CA THR A 536 5.35 -14.79 29.91
C THR A 536 5.45 -16.05 29.06
N TYR A 537 5.46 -15.94 27.73
CA TYR A 537 5.72 -17.09 26.85
C TYR A 537 7.10 -17.70 27.10
N ILE A 538 8.16 -16.88 27.14
CA ILE A 538 9.51 -17.36 27.48
C ILE A 538 9.53 -17.94 28.90
N GLY A 539 8.88 -17.26 29.85
CA GLY A 539 8.77 -17.66 31.24
C GLY A 539 8.12 -19.04 31.43
N PHE A 540 7.03 -19.33 30.71
CA PHE A 540 6.38 -20.66 30.73
C PHE A 540 7.22 -21.74 30.05
N LYS A 541 8.20 -21.38 29.23
CA LYS A 541 9.13 -22.31 28.59
C LYS A 541 10.30 -22.72 29.50
N LEU A 542 10.61 -21.92 30.53
CA LEU A 542 11.68 -22.17 31.51
C LEU A 542 11.42 -23.31 32.54
N PRO A 543 10.20 -23.58 33.04
CA PRO A 543 9.98 -24.64 34.02
C PRO A 543 10.05 -26.07 33.44
N GLU A 544 10.09 -26.26 32.11
CA GLU A 544 10.28 -27.61 31.53
C GLU A 544 11.70 -28.16 31.73
N THR A 545 12.69 -27.33 32.06
CA THR A 545 14.10 -27.75 32.16
C THR A 545 14.54 -28.19 33.55
N LYS A 546 13.72 -27.98 34.60
CA LYS A 546 14.08 -28.29 36.01
C LYS A 546 13.38 -29.52 36.60
N ALA A 547 12.52 -30.20 35.85
CA ALA A 547 11.78 -31.38 36.31
C ALA A 547 12.10 -32.65 35.50
N ALA A 548 13.37 -32.82 35.11
CA ALA A 548 13.90 -34.05 34.52
C ALA A 548 15.13 -34.52 35.31
#